data_AF-A0A950Q7E2-F1
#
_entry.id   AF-A0A950Q7E2-F1
#
_cell.length_a   1.000
_cell.length_b   1.000
_cell.length_c   1.000
_cell.angle_alpha   90.00
_cell.angle_beta   90.00
_cell.angle_gamma   90.00
#
_symmetry.space_group_name_H-M   'P 1'
#
loop_
_entity.id
_entity.type
_entity.pdbx_description
1 polymer ?
#
loop_
_entity_poly.entity_id
_entity_poly.type
_entity_poly.pdbx_seq_one_letter_code
_entity_poly.pdbx_strand_id
1 'polypeptide(L)'
;MQAVFQRAGGVSAIVGGVMRAAGSFAPAILSPSVQAVLYFATDIFLLLGVAGFWLKQRASLGFVGALGLGVFVAGILVIRVTNGAEYQLGAAVALLGVTLYAASTLIARSAAPFAPVAWLAALVFGVAGMLGFAPAAMMLAAGVAFGIGFVAAGLETLGATHFGLASPRWTSTRSI
;
A
#
# COMPACT_ATOMS: atom_id res chain seq x y z
N MET A 1 -14.41 5.54 18.89
CA MET A 1 -13.07 4.89 18.82
C MET A 1 -12.66 4.51 17.40
N GLN A 2 -13.50 3.81 16.62
CA GLN A 2 -13.15 3.35 15.25
C GLN A 2 -12.65 4.46 14.30
N ALA A 3 -13.26 5.65 14.34
CA ALA A 3 -12.84 6.79 13.53
C ALA A 3 -11.42 7.31 13.86
N VAL A 4 -10.99 7.20 15.13
CA VAL A 4 -9.65 7.62 15.56
C VAL A 4 -8.59 6.67 14.99
N PHE A 5 -8.84 5.35 15.06
CA PHE A 5 -7.95 4.35 14.47
C PHE A 5 -7.84 4.49 12.95
N GLN A 6 -8.95 4.75 12.27
CA GLN A 6 -8.94 4.99 10.82
C GLN A 6 -8.13 6.24 10.46
N ARG A 7 -8.26 7.33 11.22
CA ARG A 7 -7.47 8.55 10.98
C ARG A 7 -5.99 8.32 11.25
N ALA A 8 -5.65 7.70 12.38
CA ALA A 8 -4.27 7.36 12.71
C ALA A 8 -3.65 6.45 11.64
N GLY A 9 -4.39 5.45 11.16
CA GLY A 9 -3.96 4.60 10.07
C GLY A 9 -3.84 5.37 8.74
N GLY A 10 -4.77 6.25 8.40
CA GLY A 10 -4.67 7.10 7.21
C GLY A 10 -3.41 7.98 7.21
N VAL A 11 -3.10 8.62 8.33
CA VAL A 11 -1.85 9.39 8.50
C VAL A 11 -0.64 8.46 8.40
N SER A 12 -0.69 7.29 9.04
CA SER A 12 0.40 6.30 9.00
C SER A 12 0.66 5.83 7.57
N ALA A 13 -0.38 5.58 6.76
CA ALA A 13 -0.25 5.20 5.37
C ALA A 13 0.44 6.29 4.55
N ILE A 14 0.11 7.57 4.78
CA ILE A 14 0.77 8.70 4.11
C ILE A 14 2.24 8.76 4.49
N VAL A 15 2.54 8.76 5.79
CA VAL A 15 3.92 8.86 6.29
C VAL A 15 4.75 7.68 5.79
N GLY A 16 4.26 6.45 5.95
CA GLY A 16 4.92 5.24 5.47
C GLY A 16 5.10 5.21 3.95
N GLY A 17 4.10 5.65 3.20
CA GLY A 17 4.18 5.75 1.74
C GLY A 17 5.23 6.76 1.26
N VAL A 18 5.28 7.95 1.88
CA VAL A 18 6.31 8.96 1.60
C VAL A 18 7.70 8.43 1.95
N MET A 19 7.86 7.84 3.15
CA MET A 19 9.14 7.24 3.56
C MET A 19 9.57 6.13 2.62
N ARG A 20 8.64 5.30 2.13
CA ARG A 20 8.95 4.22 1.20
C ARG A 20 9.38 4.73 -0.17
N ALA A 21 8.72 5.76 -0.68
CA ALA A 21 9.08 6.40 -1.95
C ALA A 21 10.46 7.09 -1.83
N ALA A 22 10.65 7.93 -0.81
CA ALA A 22 11.93 8.60 -0.55
C ALA A 22 13.07 7.59 -0.28
N GLY A 23 12.77 6.52 0.46
CA GLY A 23 13.69 5.43 0.77
C GLY A 23 14.19 4.65 -0.46
N SER A 24 13.55 4.83 -1.62
CA SER A 24 14.02 4.26 -2.90
C SER A 24 15.23 5.02 -3.47
N PHE A 25 15.48 6.25 -2.99
CA PHE A 25 16.64 7.08 -3.37
C PHE A 25 17.73 7.08 -2.29
N ALA A 26 17.41 6.61 -1.08
CA ALA A 26 18.27 6.63 0.09
C ALA A 26 19.57 5.77 0.05
N PRO A 27 19.67 4.64 -0.67
CA PRO A 27 20.86 3.78 -0.62
C PRO A 27 22.18 4.46 -0.99
N ALA A 28 22.12 5.60 -1.70
CA ALA A 28 23.32 6.34 -2.11
C ALA A 28 23.83 7.35 -1.06
N ILE A 29 23.07 7.62 0.02
CA ILE A 29 23.29 8.81 0.87
C ILE A 29 23.39 8.46 2.37
N LEU A 30 22.71 7.41 2.83
CA LEU A 30 22.58 7.11 4.27
C LEU A 30 23.55 6.03 4.75
N SER A 31 23.95 6.12 6.03
CA SER A 31 24.70 5.05 6.68
C SER A 31 23.82 3.81 6.90
N PRO A 32 24.40 2.59 6.97
CA PRO A 32 23.63 1.36 7.13
C PRO A 32 22.72 1.33 8.36
N SER A 33 23.15 1.91 9.48
CA SER A 33 22.37 1.98 10.72
C SER A 33 21.14 2.89 10.57
N VAL A 34 21.30 4.06 9.93
CA VAL A 34 20.20 5.00 9.68
C VAL A 34 19.21 4.40 8.68
N GLN A 35 19.71 3.73 7.64
CA GLN A 35 18.87 3.04 6.67
C GLN A 35 18.02 1.92 7.30
N ALA A 36 18.60 1.13 8.21
CA ALA A 36 17.88 0.10 8.95
C ALA A 36 16.74 0.67 9.79
N VAL A 37 16.98 1.78 10.50
CA VAL A 37 15.96 2.48 11.29
C VAL A 37 14.87 3.06 10.39
N LEU A 38 15.24 3.70 9.27
CA LEU A 38 14.28 4.25 8.31
C LEU A 38 13.35 3.16 7.77
N TYR A 39 13.90 2.00 7.38
CA TYR A 39 13.10 0.88 6.91
C TYR A 39 12.23 0.31 8.02
N PHE A 40 12.74 0.17 9.24
CA PHE A 40 11.94 -0.30 10.37
C PHE A 40 10.74 0.60 10.65
N ALA A 41 10.95 1.91 10.70
CA ALA A 41 9.88 2.88 10.85
C ALA A 41 8.89 2.83 9.66
N THR A 42 9.40 2.70 8.43
CA THR A 42 8.56 2.53 7.23
C THR A 42 7.60 1.35 7.38
N ASP A 43 8.08 0.17 7.77
CA ASP A 43 7.25 -1.02 7.91
C ASP A 43 6.16 -0.86 8.98
N ILE A 44 6.49 -0.24 10.13
CA ILE A 44 5.49 0.06 11.17
C ILE A 44 4.39 0.96 10.59
N PHE A 45 4.76 2.03 9.90
CA PHE A 45 3.78 2.95 9.31
C PHE A 45 2.95 2.30 8.22
N LEU A 46 3.53 1.44 7.40
CA LEU A 46 2.79 0.68 6.38
C LEU A 46 1.82 -0.32 7.00
N LEU A 47 2.21 -1.03 8.06
CA LEU A 47 1.34 -1.96 8.79
C LEU A 47 0.18 -1.23 9.50
N LEU A 48 0.45 -0.11 10.15
CA LEU A 48 -0.60 0.73 10.74
C LEU A 48 -1.50 1.33 9.66
N GLY A 49 -0.92 1.71 8.51
CA GLY A 49 -1.62 2.22 7.35
C GLY A 49 -2.61 1.22 6.77
N VAL A 50 -2.13 0.02 6.48
CA VAL A 50 -2.95 -1.07 5.91
C VAL A 50 -4.07 -1.46 6.86
N ALA A 51 -3.81 -1.51 8.17
CA ALA A 51 -4.83 -1.78 9.17
C ALA A 51 -5.92 -0.69 9.17
N GLY A 52 -5.52 0.58 9.06
CA GLY A 52 -6.44 1.72 9.02
C GLY A 52 -7.41 1.67 7.84
N PHE A 53 -6.90 1.55 6.62
CA PHE A 53 -7.75 1.53 5.43
C PHE A 53 -8.52 0.21 5.26
N TRP A 54 -7.97 -0.91 5.74
CA TRP A 54 -8.70 -2.18 5.79
C TRP A 54 -9.90 -2.10 6.73
N LEU A 55 -9.76 -1.50 7.92
CA LEU A 55 -10.90 -1.31 8.84
C LEU A 55 -12.04 -0.49 8.23
N LYS A 56 -11.74 0.41 7.28
CA LYS A 56 -12.73 1.18 6.53
C LYS A 56 -13.44 0.32 5.47
N GLN A 57 -12.74 -0.59 4.82
CA GLN A 57 -13.23 -1.37 3.67
C GLN A 57 -13.57 -2.84 3.98
N ARG A 58 -13.37 -3.30 5.22
CA ARG A 58 -13.50 -4.72 5.60
C ARG A 58 -14.85 -5.37 5.25
N ALA A 59 -15.93 -4.57 5.22
CA ALA A 59 -17.27 -5.07 4.91
C ALA A 59 -17.48 -5.37 3.41
N SER A 60 -16.68 -4.77 2.52
CA SER A 60 -16.86 -4.86 1.06
C SER A 60 -15.81 -5.73 0.36
N LEU A 61 -14.68 -6.01 1.00
CA LEU A 61 -13.54 -6.69 0.36
C LEU A 61 -13.58 -8.22 0.39
N GLY A 62 -14.48 -8.80 1.20
CA GLY A 62 -14.63 -10.25 1.34
C GLY A 62 -13.34 -10.98 1.77
N PHE A 63 -13.28 -12.29 1.52
CA PHE A 63 -12.14 -13.13 1.92
C PHE A 63 -10.86 -12.81 1.16
N VAL A 64 -10.94 -12.49 -0.14
CA VAL A 64 -9.77 -12.23 -0.98
C VAL A 64 -8.99 -11.01 -0.52
N GLY A 65 -9.68 -9.91 -0.16
CA GLY A 65 -9.00 -8.72 0.36
C GLY A 65 -8.38 -8.96 1.74
N ALA A 66 -8.99 -9.79 2.59
CA ALA A 66 -8.42 -10.20 3.87
C ALA A 66 -7.17 -11.08 3.68
N LEU A 67 -7.20 -12.02 2.73
CA LEU A 67 -6.04 -12.83 2.37
C LEU A 67 -4.90 -11.96 1.85
N GLY A 68 -5.18 -11.00 0.96
CA GLY A 68 -4.19 -10.03 0.47
C GLY A 68 -3.51 -9.26 1.60
N LEU A 69 -4.27 -8.84 2.62
CA LEU A 69 -3.73 -8.21 3.82
C LEU A 69 -2.80 -9.17 4.59
N GLY A 70 -3.22 -10.42 4.79
CA GLY A 70 -2.40 -11.44 5.46
C GLY A 70 -1.08 -11.70 4.73
N VAL A 71 -1.12 -11.81 3.41
CA VAL A 71 0.07 -11.95 2.56
C VAL A 71 0.96 -10.72 2.67
N PHE A 72 0.38 -9.51 2.68
CA PHE A 72 1.14 -8.28 2.86
C PHE A 72 1.92 -8.27 4.19
N VAL A 73 1.22 -8.59 5.29
CA VAL A 73 1.83 -8.67 6.63
C VAL A 73 2.91 -9.73 6.67
N ALA A 74 2.67 -10.90 6.08
CA ALA A 74 3.67 -11.97 6.00
C ALA A 74 4.94 -11.52 5.25
N GLY A 75 4.79 -10.79 4.14
CA GLY A 75 5.92 -10.23 3.40
C GLY A 75 6.78 -9.29 4.26
N ILE A 76 6.14 -8.39 5.00
CA ILE A 76 6.83 -7.49 5.95
C ILE A 76 7.54 -8.30 7.04
N LEU A 77 6.91 -9.34 7.61
CA LEU A 77 7.53 -10.18 8.62
C LEU A 77 8.74 -10.96 8.10
N VAL A 78 8.72 -11.43 6.84
CA VAL A 78 9.88 -12.07 6.20
C VAL A 78 11.08 -11.11 6.15
N ILE A 79 10.87 -9.86 5.76
CA ILE A 79 11.94 -8.84 5.78
C ILE A 79 12.52 -8.70 7.19
N ARG A 80 11.67 -8.70 8.21
CA ARG A 80 12.08 -8.47 9.60
C ARG A 80 12.79 -9.66 10.23
N VAL A 81 12.26 -10.86 10.06
CA VAL A 81 12.86 -12.09 10.63
C VAL A 81 14.24 -12.35 10.02
N THR A 82 14.44 -11.99 8.75
CA THR A 82 15.72 -12.17 8.05
C THR A 82 16.67 -11.00 8.23
N ASN A 83 16.34 -10.00 9.07
CA ASN A 83 17.10 -8.76 9.23
C ASN A 83 17.43 -8.08 7.89
N GLY A 84 16.52 -8.18 6.91
CA GLY A 84 16.68 -7.60 5.57
C GLY A 84 17.50 -8.45 4.58
N ALA A 85 18.05 -9.60 4.99
CA ALA A 85 18.79 -10.48 4.07
C ALA A 85 17.92 -10.93 2.89
N GLU A 86 16.64 -11.22 3.15
CA GLU A 86 15.65 -11.63 2.14
C GLU A 86 14.72 -10.47 1.76
N TYR A 87 15.24 -9.24 1.71
CA TYR A 87 14.43 -8.04 1.45
C TYR A 87 13.64 -8.16 0.14
N GLN A 88 14.27 -8.63 -0.94
CA GLN A 88 13.62 -8.74 -2.25
C GLN A 88 12.45 -9.73 -2.23
N LEU A 89 12.66 -10.88 -1.58
CA LEU A 89 11.61 -11.90 -1.42
C LEU A 89 10.46 -11.35 -0.58
N GLY A 90 10.75 -10.78 0.58
CA GLY A 90 9.72 -10.20 1.46
C GLY A 90 8.98 -9.02 0.82
N ALA A 91 9.67 -8.18 0.06
CA ALA A 91 9.07 -7.07 -0.70
C ALA A 91 8.17 -7.56 -1.83
N ALA A 92 8.56 -8.62 -2.54
CA ALA A 92 7.74 -9.26 -3.56
C ALA A 92 6.46 -9.85 -2.96
N VAL A 93 6.58 -10.58 -1.84
CA VAL A 93 5.42 -11.13 -1.11
C VAL A 93 4.51 -10.00 -0.62
N ALA A 94 5.08 -8.92 -0.07
CA ALA A 94 4.31 -7.76 0.35
C ALA A 94 3.55 -7.13 -0.83
N LEU A 95 4.22 -6.91 -1.95
CA LEU A 95 3.64 -6.35 -3.16
C LEU A 95 2.50 -7.23 -3.73
N LEU A 96 2.66 -8.55 -3.71
CA LEU A 96 1.59 -9.48 -4.08
C LEU A 96 0.38 -9.34 -3.17
N GLY A 97 0.58 -9.23 -1.85
CA GLY A 97 -0.49 -9.03 -0.89
C GLY A 97 -1.31 -7.76 -1.15
N VAL A 98 -0.65 -6.61 -1.33
CA VAL A 98 -1.36 -5.36 -1.67
C VAL A 98 -1.96 -5.37 -3.07
N THR A 99 -1.43 -6.17 -3.99
CA THR A 99 -2.02 -6.34 -5.32
C THR A 99 -3.31 -7.15 -5.27
N LEU A 100 -3.36 -8.22 -4.47
CA LEU A 100 -4.60 -8.96 -4.21
C LEU A 100 -5.66 -8.06 -3.56
N TYR A 101 -5.23 -7.24 -2.59
CA TYR A 101 -6.06 -6.22 -1.99
C TYR A 101 -6.57 -5.22 -3.06
N ALA A 102 -5.67 -4.67 -3.88
CA ALA A 102 -5.99 -3.73 -4.97
C ALA A 102 -7.03 -4.30 -5.94
N ALA A 103 -6.83 -5.54 -6.39
CA ALA A 103 -7.76 -6.23 -7.28
C ALA A 103 -9.15 -6.36 -6.64
N SER A 104 -9.21 -6.78 -5.37
CA SER A 104 -10.47 -6.90 -4.63
C SER A 104 -11.18 -5.55 -4.49
N THR A 105 -10.44 -4.47 -4.23
CA THR A 105 -10.97 -3.10 -4.15
C THR A 105 -11.56 -2.63 -5.47
N LEU A 106 -10.89 -2.89 -6.59
CA LEU A 106 -11.36 -2.52 -7.93
C LEU A 106 -12.60 -3.31 -8.34
N ILE A 107 -12.61 -4.63 -8.09
CA ILE A 107 -13.75 -5.50 -8.39
C ILE A 107 -14.97 -5.09 -7.57
N ALA A 108 -14.79 -4.84 -6.27
CA ALA A 108 -15.86 -4.41 -5.37
C ALA A 108 -16.29 -2.95 -5.58
N ARG A 109 -15.54 -2.17 -6.37
CA ARG A 109 -15.72 -0.71 -6.54
C ARG A 109 -15.85 0.02 -5.19
N SER A 110 -15.10 -0.44 -4.20
CA SER A 110 -15.27 -0.03 -2.79
C SER A 110 -14.47 1.22 -2.41
N ALA A 111 -13.58 1.68 -3.28
CA ALA A 111 -12.72 2.84 -3.09
C ALA A 111 -12.30 3.46 -4.43
N ALA A 112 -11.66 4.62 -4.36
CA ALA A 112 -11.12 5.29 -5.54
C ALA A 112 -10.05 4.41 -6.22
N PRO A 113 -10.00 4.39 -7.56
CA PRO A 113 -9.11 3.48 -8.28
C PRO A 113 -7.63 3.85 -8.18
N PHE A 114 -7.30 5.04 -7.71
CA PHE A 114 -5.93 5.58 -7.78
C PHE A 114 -4.91 4.75 -6.98
N ALA A 115 -5.22 4.40 -5.72
CA ALA A 115 -4.33 3.56 -4.91
C ALA A 115 -4.16 2.14 -5.48
N PRO A 116 -5.24 1.41 -5.83
CA PRO A 116 -5.14 0.12 -6.50
C PRO A 116 -4.32 0.15 -7.80
N VAL A 117 -4.54 1.15 -8.65
CA VAL A 117 -3.80 1.30 -9.92
C VAL A 117 -2.32 1.55 -9.67
N ALA A 118 -1.97 2.36 -8.67
CA ALA A 118 -0.57 2.59 -8.31
C ALA A 118 0.14 1.30 -7.82
N TRP A 119 -0.53 0.46 -7.02
CA TRP A 119 0.03 -0.83 -6.60
C TRP A 119 0.15 -1.83 -7.75
N LEU A 120 -0.82 -1.87 -8.67
CA LEU A 120 -0.72 -2.69 -9.88
C LEU A 120 0.44 -2.22 -10.78
N ALA A 121 0.62 -0.91 -10.94
CA ALA A 121 1.76 -0.36 -11.66
C ALA A 121 3.09 -0.72 -10.97
N ALA A 122 3.14 -0.69 -9.64
CA ALA A 122 4.31 -1.13 -8.88
C ALA A 122 4.65 -2.60 -9.14
N LEU A 123 3.65 -3.48 -9.25
CA LEU A 123 3.85 -4.88 -9.63
C LEU A 123 4.42 -5.01 -11.04
N VAL A 124 3.87 -4.27 -12.02
CA VAL A 124 4.36 -4.27 -13.41
C VAL A 124 5.83 -3.84 -13.46
N PHE A 125 6.20 -2.74 -12.77
CA PHE A 125 7.59 -2.30 -12.69
C PHE A 125 8.48 -3.33 -11.98
N GLY A 126 8.01 -3.94 -10.89
CA GLY A 126 8.75 -4.99 -10.19
C GLY A 126 9.06 -6.18 -11.09
N VAL A 127 8.04 -6.69 -11.80
CA VAL A 127 8.21 -7.80 -12.75
C VAL A 127 9.14 -7.41 -13.91
N ALA A 128 8.96 -6.22 -14.49
CA ALA A 128 9.82 -5.74 -15.58
C ALA A 128 11.29 -5.66 -15.14
N GLY A 129 11.56 -5.15 -13.94
CA GLY A 129 12.93 -5.09 -13.41
C GLY A 129 13.53 -6.47 -13.18
N MET A 130 12.75 -7.45 -12.68
CA MET A 130 13.19 -8.84 -12.53
C MET A 130 13.50 -9.52 -13.87
N LEU A 131 12.77 -9.16 -14.93
CA LEU A 131 12.98 -9.67 -16.29
C LEU A 131 14.17 -9.01 -17.02
N GLY A 132 14.87 -8.07 -16.39
CA GLY A 132 16.07 -7.43 -16.95
C GLY A 132 15.82 -6.10 -17.66
N PHE A 133 14.58 -5.60 -17.69
CA PHE A 133 14.29 -4.29 -18.32
C PHE A 133 14.74 -3.17 -17.40
N ALA A 134 15.89 -2.55 -17.69
CA ALA A 134 16.46 -1.45 -16.90
C ALA A 134 16.31 -1.66 -15.37
N PRO A 135 16.90 -2.72 -14.79
CA PRO A 135 16.50 -3.26 -13.48
C PRO A 135 16.51 -2.21 -12.36
N ALA A 136 17.54 -1.38 -12.28
CA ALA A 136 17.64 -0.32 -11.27
C ALA A 136 16.51 0.71 -11.38
N ALA A 137 16.19 1.17 -12.60
CA ALA A 137 15.14 2.15 -12.84
C ALA A 137 13.75 1.56 -12.55
N MET A 138 13.51 0.31 -12.96
CA MET A 138 12.24 -0.38 -12.72
C MET A 138 12.02 -0.70 -11.24
N MET A 139 13.07 -1.11 -10.50
CA MET A 139 12.99 -1.31 -9.05
C MET A 139 12.70 0.00 -8.30
N LEU A 140 13.32 1.10 -8.73
CA LEU A 140 13.04 2.44 -8.19
C LEU A 140 11.60 2.86 -8.49
N ALA A 141 11.15 2.71 -9.73
CA ALA A 141 9.77 3.02 -10.13
C ALA A 141 8.75 2.17 -9.35
N ALA A 142 9.03 0.89 -9.12
CA ALA A 142 8.20 0.00 -8.30
C ALA A 142 8.09 0.51 -6.86
N GLY A 143 9.22 0.87 -6.23
CA GLY A 143 9.25 1.41 -4.87
C GLY A 143 8.48 2.73 -4.72
N VAL A 144 8.64 3.63 -5.69
CA VAL A 144 7.92 4.92 -5.74
C VAL A 144 6.42 4.71 -5.96
N ALA A 145 6.03 3.91 -6.95
CA ALA A 145 4.62 3.62 -7.24
C ALA A 145 3.93 2.93 -6.06
N PHE A 146 4.62 2.01 -5.38
CA PHE A 146 4.12 1.37 -4.17
C PHE A 146 3.86 2.39 -3.06
N GLY A 147 4.80 3.32 -2.84
CA GLY A 147 4.66 4.41 -1.87
C GLY A 147 3.50 5.35 -2.21
N ILE A 148 3.36 5.73 -3.48
CA ILE A 148 2.24 6.54 -3.98
C ILE A 148 0.90 5.86 -3.70
N GLY A 149 0.79 4.54 -3.90
CA GLY A 149 -0.43 3.79 -3.57
C GLY A 149 -0.83 3.91 -2.10
N PHE A 150 0.15 3.84 -1.18
CA PHE A 150 -0.11 4.04 0.25
C PHE A 150 -0.51 5.48 0.59
N VAL A 151 0.13 6.48 -0.01
CA VAL A 151 -0.26 7.90 0.16
C VAL A 151 -1.69 8.12 -0.31
N ALA A 152 -2.03 7.63 -1.50
CA ALA A 152 -3.36 7.71 -2.07
C ALA A 152 -4.43 7.05 -1.18
N ALA A 153 -4.17 5.82 -0.71
CA ALA A 153 -5.08 5.11 0.19
C ALA A 153 -5.25 5.84 1.53
N GLY A 154 -4.18 6.45 2.04
CA GLY A 154 -4.21 7.26 3.25
C GLY A 154 -5.05 8.52 3.10
N LEU A 155 -4.87 9.29 2.02
CA LEU A 155 -5.66 10.47 1.70
C LEU A 155 -7.15 10.15 1.55
N GLU A 156 -7.47 9.04 0.86
CA GLU A 156 -8.85 8.56 0.75
C GLU A 156 -9.42 8.14 2.11
N THR A 157 -8.63 7.50 2.96
CA THR A 157 -9.05 7.10 4.31
C THR A 157 -9.35 8.31 5.19
N LEU A 158 -8.58 9.40 5.05
CA LEU A 158 -8.82 10.66 5.74
C LEU A 158 -9.98 11.48 5.14
N GLY A 159 -10.50 11.09 3.98
CA GLY A 159 -11.52 11.87 3.26
C GLY A 159 -10.95 13.12 2.59
N ALA A 160 -9.64 13.22 2.43
CA ALA A 160 -8.95 14.37 1.83
C ALA A 160 -9.09 14.40 0.30
N THR A 161 -9.43 13.28 -0.34
CA THR A 161 -9.52 13.16 -1.79
C THR A 161 -10.82 12.50 -2.21
N HIS A 162 -11.78 13.31 -2.64
CA HIS A 162 -12.81 12.90 -3.59
C HIS A 162 -12.19 12.94 -5.00
N PHE A 163 -11.35 11.95 -5.33
CA PHE A 163 -10.94 11.79 -6.73
C PHE A 163 -12.17 11.31 -7.50
N GLY A 164 -12.72 12.22 -8.29
CA GLY A 164 -14.03 12.12 -8.92
C GLY A 164 -14.23 10.82 -9.70
N LEU A 165 -15.05 9.94 -9.13
CA LEU A 165 -16.18 9.37 -9.85
C LEU A 165 -17.39 9.74 -9.01
N ALA A 166 -18.28 10.54 -9.59
CA ALA A 166 -19.56 10.86 -8.98
C ALA A 166 -20.17 9.56 -8.44
N SER A 167 -20.36 9.46 -7.13
CA SER A 167 -21.20 8.41 -6.60
C SER A 167 -22.56 8.58 -7.26
N PRO A 168 -23.14 7.54 -7.89
CA PRO A 168 -24.55 7.57 -8.20
C PRO A 168 -25.24 7.80 -6.88
N ARG A 169 -25.78 9.01 -6.67
CA ARG A 169 -26.77 9.24 -5.63
C ARG A 169 -27.94 8.36 -6.05
N TRP A 170 -27.99 7.13 -5.54
CA TRP A 170 -29.22 6.38 -5.50
C TRP A 170 -30.15 7.20 -4.63
N THR A 171 -30.90 8.09 -5.28
CA THR A 171 -32.12 8.65 -4.73
C THR A 171 -32.94 7.45 -4.33
N SER A 172 -33.02 7.22 -3.02
CA SER A 172 -34.04 6.37 -2.44
C SER A 172 -35.38 7.05 -2.72
N THR A 173 -35.92 6.77 -3.90
CA THR A 173 -37.34 6.93 -4.15
C THR A 173 -38.01 5.94 -3.20
N ARG A 174 -38.35 6.43 -2.01
CA ARG A 174 -39.44 5.88 -1.23
C ARG A 174 -40.67 6.04 -2.10
N SER A 175 -41.12 4.95 -2.72
CA SER A 175 -42.49 4.82 -3.16
C SER A 175 -43.14 3.75 -2.30
N ILE A 176 -43.84 4.27 -1.27
CA ILE A 176 -45.11 3.83 -0.67
C ILE A 176 -45.37 2.33 -0.63
#